data_AF-A0AAD4VT62-F1
#
_entry.id   AF-A0AAD4VT62-F1
#
_cell.length_a   1.000
_cell.length_b   1.000
_cell.length_c   1.000
_cell.angle_alpha   90.00
_cell.angle_beta   90.00
_cell.angle_gamma   90.00
#
_symmetry.space_group_name_H-M   'P 1'
#
loop_
_entity.id
_entity.type
_entity.pdbx_description
1 polymer ?
#
loop_
_entity_poly.entity_id
_entity_poly.type
_entity_poly.pdbx_seq_one_letter_code
_entity_poly.pdbx_strand_id
1 'polypeptide(L)'
;MEVDRDLIDDDYIVYIKKQWCNNKSKDIVLGSRINFYNFHIDYASEKQYYQGEVFFKEDRRGGMPVTFVNMDAKAGTKLSVEEIFRLNIKVSNKSILRAWMYAFSKQKSFNDECSEAESDMEKGWWSLCYDKFDKTLSEWVGNFDLTKFNVIVGSNCLSDFWRDTIRDLIEAIAQIHYCGFFHGSLNRYENYVVVGDQMKIYNIGGCLDGCSAHARYSKKMQDFIDFRDILQDLLAPDFTNWPERDTFLQCFDDAAKFNLSYNDYVEKLKNHPFLLTPRGRLKYVTSIYNDNHLFTINQELNKGDEFQEFYDWYKDKDKDNWAKFLCDIFESEISNSYDGRPSQLLRFMRNIYEHYRKYTKTKTIENVDEILRTHWKGFIDRVHLISKIEA
;
A
#
# COMPACT_ATOMS: atom_id res chain seq x y z
N MET A 1 1.67 13.86 -30.46
CA MET A 1 1.52 12.83 -31.49
C MET A 1 0.03 12.61 -31.62
N GLU A 2 -0.60 13.22 -32.62
CA GLU A 2 -2.01 13.00 -32.91
C GLU A 2 -2.17 11.54 -33.34
N VAL A 3 -2.96 10.78 -32.57
CA VAL A 3 -3.38 9.44 -32.99
C VAL A 3 -4.40 9.68 -34.11
N ASP A 4 -4.06 9.20 -35.31
CA ASP A 4 -4.88 9.27 -36.50
C ASP A 4 -6.22 8.55 -36.23
N ARG A 5 -7.29 9.33 -36.03
CA ARG A 5 -8.61 8.84 -35.58
C ARG A 5 -9.37 8.10 -36.70
N ASP A 6 -8.84 8.12 -37.92
CA ASP A 6 -9.53 7.66 -39.14
C ASP A 6 -9.23 6.20 -39.52
N LEU A 7 -8.56 5.43 -38.64
CA LEU A 7 -8.22 4.01 -38.85
C LEU A 7 -8.78 3.07 -37.76
N ILE A 8 -9.84 3.47 -37.05
CA ILE A 8 -10.55 2.56 -36.14
C ILE A 8 -11.49 1.69 -36.97
N ASP A 9 -11.15 0.41 -37.11
CA ASP A 9 -12.02 -0.60 -37.73
C ASP A 9 -13.37 -0.65 -36.98
N ASP A 10 -14.49 -0.68 -37.72
CA ASP A 10 -15.86 -0.56 -37.17
C ASP A 10 -16.14 -1.65 -36.11
N ASP A 11 -15.40 -2.75 -36.15
CA ASP A 11 -15.45 -3.86 -35.20
C ASP A 11 -14.99 -3.50 -33.77
N TYR A 12 -14.36 -2.33 -33.55
CA TYR A 12 -13.92 -1.85 -32.23
C TYR A 12 -14.77 -0.71 -31.65
N ILE A 13 -15.78 -0.23 -32.39
CA ILE A 13 -16.57 0.96 -32.03
C ILE A 13 -17.89 0.56 -31.37
N VAL A 14 -18.03 0.97 -30.11
CA VAL A 14 -19.23 0.64 -29.33
C VAL A 14 -20.20 1.79 -29.31
N TYR A 15 -21.37 1.57 -29.89
CA TYR A 15 -22.43 2.57 -29.91
C TYR A 15 -23.35 2.50 -28.69
N ILE A 16 -23.35 3.56 -27.87
CA ILE A 16 -24.35 3.78 -26.82
C ILE A 16 -25.71 3.99 -27.48
N LYS A 17 -26.65 3.07 -27.27
CA LYS A 17 -28.02 3.15 -27.83
C LYS A 17 -28.89 4.15 -27.06
N LYS A 18 -29.83 4.74 -27.79
CA LYS A 18 -30.81 5.81 -27.45
C LYS A 18 -31.64 5.67 -26.16
N GLN A 19 -31.46 4.62 -25.36
CA GLN A 19 -32.05 4.52 -24.04
C GLN A 19 -30.96 4.89 -23.05
N TRP A 20 -31.01 6.14 -22.59
CA TRP A 20 -30.12 6.76 -21.60
C TRP A 20 -29.76 5.82 -20.44
N CYS A 21 -30.64 4.87 -20.10
CA CYS A 21 -30.47 3.97 -18.96
C CYS A 21 -29.90 2.56 -19.29
N ASN A 22 -29.64 2.18 -20.55
CA ASN A 22 -29.24 0.81 -20.90
C ASN A 22 -28.48 0.72 -22.25
N ASN A 23 -27.15 0.78 -22.20
CA ASN A 23 -26.34 0.44 -23.37
C ASN A 23 -26.14 -1.08 -23.49
N LYS A 24 -26.99 -1.75 -24.28
CA LYS A 24 -26.81 -3.16 -24.65
C LYS A 24 -25.87 -3.31 -25.85
N SER A 25 -24.63 -2.85 -25.71
CA SER A 25 -23.59 -3.04 -26.73
C SER A 25 -23.19 -4.51 -26.82
N LYS A 26 -23.09 -5.01 -28.05
CA LYS A 26 -22.74 -6.40 -28.34
C LYS A 26 -21.39 -6.41 -29.04
N ASP A 27 -20.31 -6.41 -28.27
CA ASP A 27 -19.00 -6.68 -28.82
C ASP A 27 -18.54 -8.09 -28.46
N ILE A 28 -18.00 -8.75 -29.47
CA ILE A 28 -17.27 -10.00 -29.36
C ILE A 28 -15.79 -9.60 -29.30
N VAL A 29 -15.26 -9.32 -28.11
CA VAL A 29 -13.84 -9.03 -27.94
C VAL A 29 -13.04 -10.32 -28.19
N LEU A 30 -11.98 -10.25 -29.01
CA LEU A 30 -11.08 -11.35 -29.37
C LEU A 30 -10.52 -12.07 -28.13
N GLY A 31 -11.16 -13.19 -27.80
CA GLY A 31 -10.89 -14.08 -26.68
C GLY A 31 -12.16 -14.89 -26.37
N SER A 32 -12.04 -16.19 -26.11
CA SER A 32 -13.17 -17.14 -26.13
C SER A 32 -14.28 -16.96 -25.08
N ARG A 33 -14.30 -15.88 -24.27
CA ARG A 33 -15.08 -15.85 -23.02
C ARG A 33 -16.20 -14.80 -22.95
N ILE A 34 -16.05 -13.56 -23.45
CA ILE A 34 -17.05 -12.48 -23.27
C ILE A 34 -18.08 -12.47 -24.42
N ASN A 35 -19.36 -12.23 -24.10
CA ASN A 35 -20.49 -12.23 -25.06
C ASN A 35 -21.07 -10.83 -25.32
N PHE A 36 -21.31 -10.05 -24.26
CA PHE A 36 -21.78 -8.67 -24.32
C PHE A 36 -21.53 -7.98 -22.97
N TYR A 37 -21.71 -6.67 -22.90
CA TYR A 37 -21.61 -5.91 -21.67
C TYR A 37 -22.65 -4.78 -21.64
N ASN A 38 -22.93 -4.25 -20.46
CA ASN A 38 -23.89 -3.19 -20.22
C ASN A 38 -23.28 -2.10 -19.35
N PHE A 39 -23.67 -0.85 -19.59
CA PHE A 39 -23.34 0.27 -18.73
C PHE A 39 -24.59 0.79 -18.03
N HIS A 40 -24.43 1.22 -16.78
CA HIS A 40 -25.40 2.06 -16.10
C HIS A 40 -24.97 3.52 -16.29
N ILE A 41 -25.41 4.18 -17.37
CA ILE A 41 -24.93 5.51 -17.75
C ILE A 41 -25.87 6.62 -17.26
N ASP A 42 -25.30 7.55 -16.50
CA ASP A 42 -25.51 8.99 -16.65
C ASP A 42 -24.13 9.57 -16.98
N TYR A 43 -23.88 9.88 -18.26
CA TYR A 43 -22.55 10.29 -18.74
C TYR A 43 -22.26 11.74 -18.36
N ALA A 44 -21.05 11.97 -17.88
CA ALA A 44 -20.47 13.30 -17.72
C ALA A 44 -19.02 13.21 -18.16
N SER A 45 -18.57 14.08 -19.07
CA SER A 45 -17.20 14.06 -19.61
C SER A 45 -16.13 14.16 -18.52
N GLU A 46 -16.45 14.80 -17.40
CA GLU A 46 -15.59 14.94 -16.23
C GLU A 46 -15.52 13.69 -15.33
N LYS A 47 -16.41 12.71 -15.54
CA LYS A 47 -16.50 11.53 -14.68
C LYS A 47 -15.37 10.55 -14.98
N GLN A 48 -14.67 10.15 -13.92
CA GLN A 48 -13.48 9.29 -14.01
C GLN A 48 -13.80 7.81 -14.30
N TYR A 49 -14.99 7.33 -13.94
CA TYR A 49 -15.38 5.95 -14.16
C TYR A 49 -16.91 5.73 -14.14
N TYR A 50 -17.34 4.58 -14.66
CA TYR A 50 -18.74 4.18 -14.80
C TYR A 50 -18.96 2.76 -14.32
N GLN A 51 -20.08 2.50 -13.64
CA GLN A 51 -20.45 1.15 -13.22
C GLN A 51 -21.17 0.41 -14.36
N GLY A 52 -20.99 -0.90 -14.44
CA GLY A 52 -21.64 -1.73 -15.45
C GLY A 52 -21.54 -3.22 -15.18
N GLU A 53 -21.84 -4.01 -16.20
CA GLU A 53 -21.87 -5.48 -16.13
C GLU A 53 -21.24 -6.11 -17.38
N VAL A 54 -20.46 -7.18 -17.22
CA VAL A 54 -19.92 -7.99 -18.32
C VAL A 54 -20.55 -9.39 -18.29
N PHE A 55 -20.97 -9.90 -19.45
CA PHE A 55 -21.63 -11.19 -19.59
C PHE A 55 -20.77 -12.13 -20.42
N PHE A 56 -20.53 -13.34 -19.91
CA PHE A 56 -19.72 -14.36 -20.56
C PHE A 56 -20.58 -15.33 -21.38
N LYS A 57 -20.04 -15.86 -22.49
CA LYS A 57 -20.77 -16.82 -23.36
C LYS A 57 -21.17 -18.10 -22.64
N GLU A 58 -20.32 -18.55 -21.71
CA GLU A 58 -20.49 -19.80 -20.99
C GLU A 58 -21.26 -19.65 -19.67
N ASP A 59 -21.42 -18.41 -19.16
CA ASP A 59 -22.04 -18.17 -17.86
C ASP A 59 -23.48 -17.67 -18.02
N ARG A 60 -24.44 -18.54 -17.64
CA ARG A 60 -25.87 -18.22 -17.64
C ARG A 60 -26.33 -17.51 -16.36
N ARG A 61 -25.43 -17.23 -15.40
CA ARG A 61 -25.78 -16.77 -14.05
C ARG A 61 -26.01 -15.26 -13.89
N GLY A 62 -25.89 -14.48 -14.96
CA GLY A 62 -26.11 -13.03 -14.95
C GLY A 62 -24.85 -12.24 -15.25
N GLY A 63 -24.96 -10.91 -15.21
CA GLY A 63 -23.86 -10.00 -15.49
C GLY A 63 -22.90 -9.95 -14.31
N MET A 64 -21.61 -10.04 -14.58
CA MET A 64 -20.59 -9.79 -13.57
C MET A 64 -20.40 -8.28 -13.43
N PRO A 65 -20.54 -7.72 -12.22
CA PRO A 65 -20.40 -6.29 -12.01
C PRO A 65 -18.96 -5.85 -12.24
N VAL A 66 -18.79 -4.75 -12.96
CA VAL A 66 -17.49 -4.18 -13.35
C VAL A 66 -17.50 -2.66 -13.24
N THR A 67 -16.31 -2.07 -13.30
CA THR A 67 -16.14 -0.62 -13.41
C THR A 67 -15.31 -0.28 -14.64
N PHE A 68 -15.84 0.61 -15.48
CA PHE A 68 -15.19 1.14 -16.67
C PHE A 68 -14.54 2.47 -16.36
N VAL A 69 -13.21 2.52 -16.40
CA VAL A 69 -12.42 3.72 -16.12
C VAL A 69 -12.24 4.51 -17.41
N ASN A 70 -12.53 5.82 -17.36
CA ASN A 70 -12.31 6.74 -18.46
C ASN A 70 -10.83 7.07 -18.58
N MET A 71 -10.22 6.62 -19.67
CA MET A 71 -8.79 6.76 -19.90
C MET A 71 -8.44 8.07 -20.62
N ASP A 72 -9.40 8.71 -21.29
CA ASP A 72 -9.20 9.99 -21.97
C ASP A 72 -9.27 11.18 -20.99
N ALA A 73 -9.99 11.03 -19.88
CA ALA A 73 -9.99 11.98 -18.77
C ALA A 73 -8.63 12.04 -18.02
N LYS A 74 -7.75 11.04 -18.23
CA LYS A 74 -6.42 11.00 -17.61
C LYS A 74 -5.39 11.71 -18.48
N ALA A 75 -5.40 13.04 -18.45
CA ALA A 75 -4.30 13.84 -18.98
C ALA A 75 -2.97 13.42 -18.30
N GLY A 76 -2.11 12.68 -19.02
CA GLY A 76 -0.75 12.37 -18.57
C GLY A 76 -0.31 10.90 -18.58
N THR A 77 -1.15 9.94 -18.95
CA THR A 77 -0.67 8.56 -19.21
C THR A 77 0.05 8.51 -20.55
N LYS A 78 1.32 8.08 -20.58
CA LYS A 78 2.09 7.93 -21.82
C LYS A 78 1.74 6.67 -22.61
N LEU A 79 1.06 5.72 -21.98
CA LEU A 79 0.65 4.46 -22.58
C LEU A 79 -0.77 4.55 -23.15
N SER A 80 -1.01 3.82 -24.23
CA SER A 80 -2.35 3.54 -24.74
C SER A 80 -3.12 2.62 -23.80
N VAL A 81 -4.46 2.63 -23.92
CA VAL A 81 -5.32 1.78 -23.09
C VAL A 81 -5.05 0.29 -23.31
N GLU A 82 -4.78 -0.11 -24.55
CA GLU A 82 -4.40 -1.48 -24.89
C GLU A 82 -3.10 -1.91 -24.21
N GLU A 83 -2.08 -1.05 -24.18
CA GLU A 83 -0.82 -1.34 -23.49
C GLU A 83 -1.06 -1.53 -21.99
N ILE A 84 -1.80 -0.64 -21.36
CA ILE A 84 -2.15 -0.75 -19.93
C ILE A 84 -2.90 -2.06 -19.67
N PHE A 85 -3.87 -2.42 -20.51
CA PHE A 85 -4.59 -3.69 -20.40
C PHE A 85 -3.63 -4.89 -20.46
N ARG A 86 -2.75 -4.94 -21.48
CA ARG A 86 -1.78 -6.03 -21.67
C ARG A 86 -0.81 -6.19 -20.50
N LEU A 87 -0.44 -5.09 -19.84
CA LEU A 87 0.40 -5.13 -18.65
C LEU A 87 -0.38 -5.66 -17.43
N ASN A 88 -1.58 -5.13 -17.18
CA ASN A 88 -2.40 -5.52 -16.03
C ASN A 88 -2.76 -7.00 -16.03
N ILE A 89 -3.14 -7.58 -17.18
CA ILE A 89 -3.53 -9.01 -17.23
C ILE A 89 -2.38 -9.98 -16.93
N LYS A 90 -1.12 -9.51 -16.98
CA LYS A 90 0.07 -10.32 -16.67
C LYS A 90 0.43 -10.31 -15.19
N VAL A 91 -0.20 -9.46 -14.38
CA VAL A 91 0.07 -9.35 -12.95
C VAL A 91 -1.16 -9.81 -12.19
N SER A 92 -1.00 -10.83 -11.36
CA SER A 92 -2.06 -11.35 -10.50
C SER A 92 -1.66 -11.20 -9.04
N ASN A 93 -2.41 -10.38 -8.31
CA ASN A 93 -2.28 -10.19 -6.87
C ASN A 93 -3.64 -9.73 -6.32
N LYS A 94 -4.02 -10.15 -5.11
CA LYS A 94 -5.31 -9.78 -4.48
C LYS A 94 -5.49 -8.26 -4.35
N SER A 95 -4.39 -7.51 -4.22
CA SER A 95 -4.33 -6.07 -4.03
C SER A 95 -4.06 -5.30 -5.32
N ILE A 96 -4.12 -5.97 -6.47
CA ILE A 96 -4.10 -5.36 -7.79
C ILE A 96 -5.47 -5.58 -8.43
N LEU A 97 -6.07 -4.51 -8.91
CA LEU A 97 -7.39 -4.58 -9.53
C LEU A 97 -7.29 -5.27 -10.89
N ARG A 98 -8.08 -6.32 -11.08
CA ARG A 98 -8.05 -7.11 -12.31
C ARG A 98 -8.71 -6.38 -13.47
N ALA A 99 -8.02 -6.32 -14.60
CA ALA A 99 -8.59 -5.84 -15.86
C ALA A 99 -9.26 -6.99 -16.64
N TRP A 100 -10.37 -6.69 -17.31
CA TRP A 100 -11.17 -7.64 -18.11
C TRP A 100 -11.10 -7.40 -19.60
N MET A 101 -11.21 -6.14 -20.01
CA MET A 101 -11.19 -5.70 -21.41
C MET A 101 -10.92 -4.20 -21.49
N TYR A 102 -10.65 -3.70 -22.68
CA TYR A 102 -10.73 -2.29 -23.02
C TYR A 102 -11.71 -2.11 -24.18
N ALA A 103 -12.33 -0.94 -24.28
CA ALA A 103 -13.30 -0.65 -25.34
C ALA A 103 -13.35 0.85 -25.66
N PHE A 104 -13.57 1.18 -26.93
CA PHE A 104 -13.89 2.54 -27.35
C PHE A 104 -15.41 2.72 -27.36
N SER A 105 -15.91 3.64 -26.54
CA SER A 105 -17.34 3.89 -26.33
C SER A 105 -17.75 5.22 -26.94
N LYS A 106 -18.74 5.23 -27.84
CA LYS A 106 -19.21 6.43 -28.57
C LYS A 106 -20.74 6.43 -28.69
N GLN A 107 -21.37 7.59 -28.77
CA GLN A 107 -22.80 7.70 -29.05
C GLN A 107 -23.07 7.90 -30.55
N LYS A 108 -24.08 7.20 -31.11
CA LYS A 108 -24.27 7.11 -32.57
C LYS A 108 -24.95 8.33 -33.22
N SER A 109 -25.73 9.10 -32.45
CA SER A 109 -26.20 10.45 -32.78
C SER A 109 -27.21 10.90 -31.72
N PHE A 110 -27.35 12.21 -31.53
CA PHE A 110 -28.51 12.79 -30.86
C PHE A 110 -29.55 13.23 -31.89
N ASN A 111 -30.81 13.31 -31.47
CA ASN A 111 -31.92 13.66 -32.36
C ASN A 111 -32.26 15.15 -32.36
N ASP A 112 -31.77 15.90 -31.37
CA ASP A 112 -32.12 17.29 -31.07
C ASP A 112 -30.84 18.13 -30.82
N GLU A 113 -30.98 19.44 -30.56
CA GLU A 113 -29.86 20.31 -30.18
C GLU A 113 -29.12 19.76 -28.95
N CYS A 114 -27.91 19.23 -29.17
CA CYS A 114 -27.05 18.67 -28.13
C CYS A 114 -26.54 19.75 -27.18
N SER A 115 -26.59 19.46 -25.89
CA SER A 115 -25.68 20.06 -24.92
C SER A 115 -24.22 19.73 -25.25
N GLU A 116 -23.28 20.52 -24.72
CA GLU A 116 -21.85 20.31 -24.94
C GLU A 116 -21.37 18.92 -24.46
N ALA A 117 -21.94 18.42 -23.35
CA ALA A 117 -21.68 17.08 -22.83
C ALA A 117 -22.13 15.97 -23.80
N GLU A 118 -23.24 16.18 -24.52
CA GLU A 118 -23.74 15.25 -25.53
C GLU A 118 -22.85 15.26 -26.78
N SER A 119 -22.40 16.44 -27.22
CA SER A 119 -21.42 16.58 -28.31
C SER A 119 -20.10 15.83 -28.02
N ASP A 120 -19.65 15.83 -26.76
CA ASP A 120 -18.47 15.07 -26.36
C ASP A 120 -18.68 13.54 -26.42
N MET A 121 -19.89 13.04 -26.20
CA MET A 121 -20.19 11.61 -26.36
C MET A 121 -20.15 11.13 -27.82
N GLU A 122 -20.43 12.03 -28.78
CA GLU A 122 -20.25 11.72 -30.21
C GLU A 122 -18.77 11.60 -30.60
N LYS A 123 -17.86 12.22 -29.84
CA LYS A 123 -16.42 12.04 -30.05
C LYS A 123 -15.95 10.67 -29.59
N GLY A 124 -16.63 10.10 -28.58
CA GLY A 124 -16.31 8.82 -27.97
C GLY A 124 -15.12 8.88 -27.04
N TRP A 125 -14.91 7.81 -26.27
CA TRP A 125 -13.84 7.72 -25.28
C TRP A 125 -13.30 6.29 -25.13
N TRP A 126 -12.02 6.17 -24.78
CA TRP A 126 -11.41 4.89 -24.44
C TRP A 126 -11.63 4.53 -22.98
N SER A 127 -12.10 3.29 -22.77
CA SER A 127 -12.42 2.74 -21.47
C SER A 127 -11.57 1.52 -21.16
N LEU A 128 -11.18 1.37 -19.89
CA LEU A 128 -10.59 0.15 -19.37
C LEU A 128 -11.54 -0.46 -18.33
N CYS A 129 -11.98 -1.69 -18.58
CA CYS A 129 -12.92 -2.42 -17.73
C CYS A 129 -12.16 -3.22 -16.67
N TYR A 130 -12.45 -2.94 -15.41
CA TYR A 130 -11.87 -3.61 -14.25
C TYR A 130 -12.93 -4.34 -13.41
N ASP A 131 -12.49 -5.16 -12.46
CA ASP A 131 -13.33 -5.58 -11.34
C ASP A 131 -14.04 -4.36 -10.73
N LYS A 132 -15.29 -4.56 -10.29
CA LYS A 132 -16.05 -3.50 -9.64
C LYS A 132 -15.29 -2.98 -8.41
N PHE A 133 -15.19 -1.66 -8.31
CA PHE A 133 -14.75 -0.97 -7.11
C PHE A 133 -15.80 0.03 -6.63
N ASP A 134 -15.75 0.37 -5.34
CA ASP A 134 -16.76 1.20 -4.70
C ASP A 134 -16.49 2.69 -4.90
N LYS A 135 -15.21 3.09 -4.85
CA LYS A 135 -14.74 4.47 -5.04
C LYS A 135 -13.25 4.54 -5.34
N THR A 136 -12.77 5.64 -5.90
CA THR A 136 -11.32 5.92 -5.98
C THR A 136 -10.77 6.36 -4.62
N LEU A 137 -9.46 6.29 -4.44
CA LEU A 137 -8.84 6.82 -3.22
C LEU A 137 -9.06 8.33 -3.07
N SER A 138 -9.03 9.09 -4.18
CA SER A 138 -9.32 10.54 -4.16
C SER A 138 -10.73 10.83 -3.64
N GLU A 139 -11.74 10.08 -4.12
CA GLU A 139 -13.11 10.17 -3.61
C GLU A 139 -13.23 9.71 -2.15
N TRP A 140 -12.44 8.71 -1.77
CA TRP A 140 -12.46 8.21 -0.39
C TRP A 140 -11.89 9.22 0.59
N VAL A 141 -10.79 9.90 0.23
CA VAL A 141 -10.17 10.94 1.05
C VAL A 141 -10.99 12.24 1.02
N GLY A 142 -11.47 12.67 -0.15
CA GLY A 142 -12.18 13.94 -0.30
C GLY A 142 -13.57 13.98 0.34
N ASN A 143 -14.25 12.84 0.47
CA ASN A 143 -15.60 12.76 1.07
C ASN A 143 -15.60 12.45 2.58
N PHE A 144 -14.43 12.22 3.19
CA PHE A 144 -14.34 11.84 4.60
C PHE A 144 -13.49 12.81 5.40
N ASP A 145 -13.94 13.06 6.62
CA ASP A 145 -13.12 13.65 7.66
C ASP A 145 -12.00 12.65 8.00
N LEU A 146 -10.73 13.03 7.80
CA LEU A 146 -9.56 12.20 8.06
C LEU A 146 -9.53 11.68 9.51
N THR A 147 -10.23 12.35 10.45
CA THR A 147 -10.41 11.89 11.83
C THR A 147 -11.27 10.63 11.97
N LYS A 148 -12.03 10.24 10.92
CA LYS A 148 -12.84 9.01 10.88
C LYS A 148 -12.10 7.81 10.31
N PHE A 149 -10.98 8.03 9.65
CA PHE A 149 -10.02 6.95 9.47
C PHE A 149 -9.42 6.70 10.84
N ASN A 150 -9.82 5.61 11.48
CA ASN A 150 -9.15 5.15 12.70
C ASN A 150 -7.73 4.69 12.31
N VAL A 151 -6.85 5.61 11.92
CA VAL A 151 -5.44 5.39 11.61
C VAL A 151 -4.75 4.94 12.89
N ILE A 152 -5.07 5.64 13.98
CA ILE A 152 -4.57 5.38 15.32
C ILE A 152 -5.64 4.69 16.14
N VAL A 153 -5.26 3.62 16.85
CA VAL A 153 -6.10 2.91 17.82
C VAL A 153 -5.35 2.76 19.14
N GLY A 154 -6.05 2.98 20.25
CA GLY A 154 -5.53 2.81 21.60
C GLY A 154 -4.28 3.66 21.84
N SER A 155 -3.22 3.00 22.33
CA SER A 155 -1.91 3.58 22.70
C SER A 155 -1.06 4.04 21.50
N ASN A 156 -1.60 4.89 20.63
CA ASN A 156 -0.91 5.41 19.44
C ASN A 156 -0.38 4.32 18.48
N CYS A 157 -1.17 3.26 18.27
CA CYS A 157 -0.84 2.16 17.37
C CYS A 157 -1.57 2.28 16.04
N LEU A 158 -0.93 1.86 14.96
CA LEU A 158 -1.59 1.74 13.65
C LEU A 158 -2.73 0.71 13.73
N SER A 159 -3.90 1.04 13.18
CA SER A 159 -5.03 0.09 13.15
C SER A 159 -4.74 -1.13 12.28
N ASP A 160 -5.44 -2.23 12.57
CA ASP A 160 -5.34 -3.50 11.84
C ASP A 160 -5.58 -3.31 10.33
N PHE A 161 -6.61 -2.52 9.98
CA PHE A 161 -6.89 -2.17 8.59
C PHE A 161 -5.67 -1.59 7.87
N TRP A 162 -5.02 -0.58 8.46
CA TRP A 162 -3.86 0.06 7.83
C TRP A 162 -2.61 -0.81 7.85
N ARG A 163 -2.40 -1.58 8.91
CA ARG A 163 -1.30 -2.56 8.98
C ARG A 163 -1.37 -3.54 7.82
N ASP A 164 -2.54 -4.12 7.60
CA ASP A 164 -2.73 -5.13 6.56
C ASP A 164 -2.75 -4.49 5.17
N THR A 165 -3.39 -3.32 5.02
CA THR A 165 -3.40 -2.57 3.75
C THR A 165 -1.99 -2.21 3.29
N ILE A 166 -1.15 -1.63 4.16
CA ILE A 166 0.21 -1.24 3.79
C ILE A 166 1.04 -2.47 3.41
N ARG A 167 0.93 -3.56 4.19
CA ARG A 167 1.65 -4.81 3.90
C ARG A 167 1.26 -5.38 2.54
N ASP A 168 -0.03 -5.46 2.29
CA ASP A 168 -0.60 -6.01 1.06
C ASP A 168 -0.21 -5.17 -0.17
N LEU A 169 -0.11 -3.84 -0.03
CA LEU A 169 0.33 -2.94 -1.09
C LEU A 169 1.83 -3.07 -1.37
N ILE A 170 2.67 -3.21 -0.34
CA ILE A 170 4.12 -3.50 -0.52
C ILE A 170 4.31 -4.80 -1.31
N GLU A 171 3.55 -5.85 -0.97
CA GLU A 171 3.56 -7.12 -1.69
C GLU A 171 3.08 -6.97 -3.14
N ALA A 172 2.03 -6.19 -3.38
CA ALA A 172 1.55 -5.90 -4.73
C ALA A 172 2.61 -5.20 -5.59
N ILE A 173 3.28 -4.17 -5.04
CA ILE A 173 4.37 -3.46 -5.73
C ILE A 173 5.51 -4.42 -6.05
N ALA A 174 5.94 -5.23 -5.09
CA ALA A 174 6.96 -6.26 -5.31
C ALA A 174 6.53 -7.28 -6.38
N GLN A 175 5.25 -7.66 -6.43
CA GLN A 175 4.72 -8.57 -7.44
C GLN A 175 4.73 -7.95 -8.85
N ILE A 176 4.37 -6.66 -8.99
CA ILE A 176 4.51 -5.92 -10.26
C ILE A 176 5.96 -5.99 -10.76
N HIS A 177 6.91 -5.75 -9.86
CA HIS A 177 8.34 -5.79 -10.16
C HIS A 177 8.87 -7.19 -10.49
N TYR A 178 8.34 -8.23 -9.85
CA TYR A 178 8.66 -9.62 -10.12
C TYR A 178 8.19 -10.04 -11.51
N CYS A 179 7.03 -9.57 -11.94
CA CYS A 179 6.50 -9.77 -13.29
C CYS A 179 7.24 -8.97 -14.38
N GLY A 180 8.29 -8.23 -14.05
CA GLY A 180 9.08 -7.45 -15.02
C GLY A 180 8.44 -6.10 -15.38
N PHE A 181 7.58 -5.56 -14.54
CA PHE A 181 6.90 -4.28 -14.75
C PHE A 181 7.28 -3.26 -13.67
N PHE A 182 6.82 -2.04 -13.86
CA PHE A 182 6.82 -0.98 -12.85
C PHE A 182 5.53 -0.17 -12.99
N HIS A 183 5.10 0.47 -11.91
CA HIS A 183 3.92 1.30 -11.88
C HIS A 183 4.21 2.72 -12.35
N GLY A 184 5.23 3.39 -11.79
CA GLY A 184 5.78 4.68 -12.23
C GLY A 184 4.93 5.91 -11.94
N SER A 185 3.95 5.82 -11.03
CA SER A 185 3.11 6.95 -10.61
C SER A 185 2.33 6.63 -9.33
N LEU A 186 2.94 5.87 -8.41
CA LEU A 186 2.25 5.47 -7.18
C LEU A 186 2.04 6.63 -6.20
N ASN A 187 2.58 7.80 -6.51
CA ASN A 187 2.40 9.05 -5.77
C ASN A 187 1.06 9.76 -6.06
N ARG A 188 0.14 9.10 -6.77
CA ARG A 188 -1.13 9.68 -7.24
C ARG A 188 -2.33 8.88 -6.72
N TYR A 189 -3.29 9.54 -6.10
CA TYR A 189 -4.51 8.90 -5.60
C TYR A 189 -5.33 8.22 -6.70
N GLU A 190 -5.23 8.68 -7.93
CA GLU A 190 -5.94 8.12 -9.09
C GLU A 190 -5.45 6.71 -9.48
N ASN A 191 -4.40 6.20 -8.85
CA ASN A 191 -3.88 4.84 -9.07
C ASN A 191 -4.26 3.86 -7.96
N TYR A 192 -5.16 4.28 -7.06
CA TYR A 192 -5.72 3.45 -6.01
C TYR A 192 -7.25 3.50 -6.04
N VAL A 193 -7.85 2.35 -5.74
CA VAL A 193 -9.30 2.21 -5.56
C VAL A 193 -9.60 1.46 -4.27
N VAL A 194 -10.84 1.60 -3.79
CA VAL A 194 -11.35 0.88 -2.62
C VAL A 194 -12.39 -0.15 -3.07
N VAL A 195 -12.20 -1.40 -2.64
CA VAL A 195 -13.10 -2.53 -2.89
C VAL A 195 -13.46 -3.16 -1.54
N GLY A 196 -14.67 -2.90 -1.04
CA GLY A 196 -15.05 -3.20 0.33
C GLY A 196 -14.09 -2.53 1.32
N ASP A 197 -13.47 -3.34 2.18
CA ASP A 197 -12.48 -2.90 3.16
C ASP A 197 -11.04 -3.14 2.68
N GLN A 198 -10.78 -2.98 1.38
CA GLN A 198 -9.44 -3.17 0.80
C GLN A 198 -9.07 -2.06 -0.18
N MET A 199 -7.83 -1.56 -0.08
CA MET A 199 -7.23 -0.70 -1.09
C MET A 199 -6.51 -1.55 -2.14
N LYS A 200 -6.68 -1.20 -3.42
CA LYS A 200 -6.03 -1.89 -4.54
C LYS A 200 -5.36 -0.92 -5.51
N ILE A 201 -4.25 -1.36 -6.08
CA ILE A 201 -3.50 -0.64 -7.13
C ILE A 201 -4.06 -1.02 -8.50
N TYR A 202 -4.05 -0.07 -9.43
CA TYR A 202 -4.41 -0.31 -10.84
C TYR A 202 -3.68 0.69 -11.75
N ASN A 203 -3.67 0.42 -13.07
CA ASN A 203 -2.95 1.20 -14.10
C ASN A 203 -1.42 1.06 -14.07
N ILE A 204 -0.91 -0.17 -14.12
CA ILE A 204 0.53 -0.45 -14.31
C ILE A 204 1.09 0.37 -15.49
N GLY A 205 2.12 1.17 -15.22
CA GLY A 205 2.59 2.22 -16.13
C GLY A 205 3.72 1.84 -17.07
N GLY A 206 4.32 0.65 -16.98
CA GLY A 206 5.29 0.22 -17.98
C GLY A 206 6.01 -1.10 -17.73
N CYS A 207 6.92 -1.42 -18.65
CA CYS A 207 7.74 -2.62 -18.63
C CYS A 207 9.22 -2.34 -18.39
N LEU A 208 9.89 -3.24 -17.68
CA LEU A 208 11.33 -3.20 -17.37
C LEU A 208 12.18 -3.88 -18.47
N ASP A 209 11.55 -4.52 -19.45
CA ASP A 209 12.25 -5.11 -20.59
C ASP A 209 12.99 -4.03 -21.39
N GLY A 210 14.17 -4.38 -21.91
CA GLY A 210 15.05 -3.45 -22.60
C GLY A 210 15.75 -2.40 -21.71
N CYS A 211 15.36 -2.24 -20.44
CA CYS A 211 16.06 -1.35 -19.51
C CYS A 211 17.38 -1.95 -19.03
N SER A 212 18.39 -1.09 -18.79
CA SER A 212 19.63 -1.48 -18.11
C SER A 212 19.36 -1.90 -16.65
N ALA A 213 20.26 -2.68 -16.04
CA ALA A 213 20.12 -3.12 -14.65
C ALA A 213 19.94 -1.94 -13.67
N HIS A 214 20.71 -0.86 -13.88
CA HIS A 214 20.60 0.36 -13.08
C HIS A 214 19.23 1.04 -13.25
N ALA A 215 18.75 1.18 -14.49
CA ALA A 215 17.44 1.78 -14.75
C ALA A 215 16.29 0.93 -14.16
N ARG A 216 16.41 -0.39 -14.22
CA ARG A 216 15.44 -1.30 -13.57
C ARG A 216 15.40 -1.09 -12.07
N TYR A 217 16.55 -1.09 -11.42
CA TYR A 217 16.64 -0.85 -9.98
C TYR A 217 16.06 0.52 -9.61
N SER A 218 16.46 1.58 -10.31
CA SER A 218 15.96 2.94 -10.06
C SER A 218 14.44 3.05 -10.19
N LYS A 219 13.83 2.44 -11.22
CA LYS A 219 12.36 2.41 -11.38
C LYS A 219 11.66 1.67 -10.24
N LYS A 220 12.20 0.52 -9.83
CA LYS A 220 11.64 -0.26 -8.72
C LYS A 220 11.70 0.51 -7.41
N MET A 221 12.81 1.20 -7.14
CA MET A 221 12.95 2.02 -5.94
C MET A 221 12.03 3.24 -6.00
N GLN A 222 11.87 3.86 -7.18
CA GLN A 222 10.97 5.00 -7.35
C GLN A 222 9.51 4.64 -7.03
N ASP A 223 9.05 3.44 -7.39
CA ASP A 223 7.69 2.99 -7.04
C ASP A 223 7.46 2.93 -5.52
N PHE A 224 8.48 2.52 -4.74
CA PHE A 224 8.38 2.52 -3.28
C PHE A 224 8.47 3.93 -2.68
N ILE A 225 9.29 4.81 -3.25
CA ILE A 225 9.37 6.24 -2.89
C ILE A 225 8.01 6.92 -3.15
N ASP A 226 7.44 6.68 -4.32
CA ASP A 226 6.12 7.16 -4.72
C ASP A 226 5.02 6.66 -3.76
N PHE A 227 5.09 5.39 -3.36
CA PHE A 227 4.15 4.82 -2.39
C PHE A 227 4.32 5.42 -0.99
N ARG A 228 5.56 5.65 -0.54
CA ARG A 228 5.85 6.35 0.72
C ARG A 228 5.18 7.73 0.74
N ASP A 229 5.25 8.48 -0.37
CA ASP A 229 4.66 9.83 -0.43
C ASP A 229 3.14 9.79 -0.21
N ILE A 230 2.44 8.82 -0.80
CA ILE A 230 1.01 8.58 -0.51
C ILE A 230 0.79 8.19 0.95
N LEU A 231 1.62 7.31 1.50
CA LEU A 231 1.50 6.95 2.92
C LEU A 231 1.75 8.14 3.84
N GLN A 232 2.66 9.03 3.50
CA GLN A 232 2.92 10.24 4.27
C GLN A 232 1.66 11.11 4.34
N ASP A 233 0.96 11.28 3.22
CA ASP A 233 -0.29 12.05 3.18
C ASP A 233 -1.43 11.33 3.93
N LEU A 234 -1.58 10.01 3.74
CA LEU A 234 -2.66 9.22 4.37
C LEU A 234 -2.46 9.01 5.88
N LEU A 235 -1.20 8.96 6.32
CA LEU A 235 -0.81 8.77 7.72
C LEU A 235 -0.41 10.09 8.39
N ALA A 236 -0.76 11.24 7.81
CA ALA A 236 -0.61 12.56 8.43
C ALA A 236 -1.91 12.99 9.14
N PRO A 237 -2.27 12.45 10.32
CA PRO A 237 -3.27 13.11 11.14
C PRO A 237 -2.65 14.38 11.74
N ASP A 238 -3.49 15.28 12.27
CA ASP A 238 -3.12 16.52 12.98
C ASP A 238 -2.16 16.33 14.19
N PHE A 239 -1.69 15.11 14.44
CA PHE A 239 -0.67 14.77 15.43
C PHE A 239 0.72 15.01 14.84
N THR A 240 1.30 16.15 15.22
CA THR A 240 2.66 16.57 14.82
C THR A 240 3.80 15.70 15.39
N ASN A 241 3.51 14.62 16.12
CA ASN A 241 4.55 13.81 16.76
C ASN A 241 4.17 12.32 16.83
N TRP A 242 4.43 11.58 15.74
CA TRP A 242 4.34 10.12 15.71
C TRP A 242 5.67 9.49 15.25
N PRO A 243 6.66 9.38 16.16
CA PRO A 243 8.03 8.98 15.81
C PRO A 243 8.14 7.64 15.09
N GLU A 244 7.29 6.67 15.44
CA GLU A 244 7.29 5.34 14.83
C GLU A 244 6.82 5.37 13.37
N ARG A 245 5.83 6.21 13.04
CA ARG A 245 5.42 6.47 11.66
C ARG A 245 6.58 7.10 10.89
N ASP A 246 7.20 8.13 11.46
CA ASP A 246 8.28 8.86 10.78
C ASP A 246 9.48 7.95 10.52
N THR A 247 9.81 7.09 11.48
CA THR A 247 10.88 6.10 11.32
C THR A 247 10.53 5.05 10.26
N PHE A 248 9.26 4.60 10.20
CA PHE A 248 8.80 3.71 9.13
C PHE A 248 8.88 4.37 7.75
N LEU A 249 8.44 5.62 7.61
CA LEU A 249 8.52 6.33 6.33
C LEU A 249 9.98 6.53 5.89
N GLN A 250 10.89 6.81 6.83
CA GLN A 250 12.33 6.91 6.57
C GLN A 250 12.94 5.59 6.09
N CYS A 251 12.39 4.43 6.47
CA CYS A 251 12.85 3.12 6.03
C CYS A 251 12.81 2.96 4.50
N PHE A 252 11.94 3.69 3.80
CA PHE A 252 11.86 3.66 2.34
C PHE A 252 13.12 4.23 1.67
N ASP A 253 13.81 5.17 2.32
CA ASP A 253 15.02 5.84 1.81
C ASP A 253 16.32 5.15 2.24
N ASP A 254 16.25 4.31 3.27
CA ASP A 254 17.42 3.79 3.98
C ASP A 254 18.07 2.55 3.31
N ALA A 255 17.53 2.06 2.19
CA ALA A 255 18.02 0.86 1.51
C ALA A 255 19.53 0.89 1.22
N ALA A 256 20.03 2.02 0.71
CA ALA A 256 21.44 2.20 0.40
C ALA A 256 22.31 2.35 1.65
N LYS A 257 21.78 3.00 2.70
CA LYS A 257 22.48 3.23 3.97
C LYS A 257 22.81 1.91 4.66
N PHE A 258 21.90 0.94 4.63
CA PHE A 258 22.08 -0.38 5.23
C PHE A 258 22.57 -1.45 4.24
N ASN A 259 22.93 -1.06 3.01
CA ASN A 259 23.40 -1.96 1.95
C ASN A 259 22.47 -3.18 1.74
N LEU A 260 21.15 -2.93 1.77
CA LEU A 260 20.15 -3.98 1.63
C LEU A 260 20.05 -4.43 0.16
N SER A 261 19.95 -5.74 -0.07
CA SER A 261 19.51 -6.22 -1.38
C SER A 261 18.06 -5.78 -1.63
N TYR A 262 17.62 -5.76 -2.89
CA TYR A 262 16.24 -5.41 -3.21
C TYR A 262 15.22 -6.30 -2.47
N ASN A 263 15.47 -7.60 -2.38
CA ASN A 263 14.58 -8.52 -1.68
C ASN A 263 14.59 -8.26 -0.17
N ASP A 264 15.77 -8.06 0.42
CA ASP A 264 15.88 -7.73 1.84
C ASP A 264 15.14 -6.42 2.16
N TYR A 265 15.29 -5.41 1.30
CA TYR A 265 14.59 -4.13 1.42
C TYR A 265 13.07 -4.30 1.44
N VAL A 266 12.51 -5.07 0.49
CA VAL A 266 11.06 -5.35 0.44
C VAL A 266 10.60 -6.09 1.71
N GLU A 267 11.34 -7.11 2.14
CA GLU A 267 11.01 -7.85 3.36
C GLU A 267 11.11 -6.98 4.62
N LYS A 268 12.06 -6.03 4.67
CA LYS A 268 12.15 -5.05 5.76
C LYS A 268 10.93 -4.15 5.81
N LEU A 269 10.54 -3.55 4.69
CA LEU A 269 9.36 -2.69 4.65
C LEU A 269 8.09 -3.43 5.10
N LYS A 270 7.87 -4.64 4.59
CA LYS A 270 6.68 -5.46 4.85
C LYS A 270 6.56 -5.90 6.32
N ASN A 271 7.70 -6.15 6.95
CA ASN A 271 7.80 -6.68 8.31
C ASN A 271 8.24 -5.62 9.33
N HIS A 272 8.16 -4.35 8.97
CA HIS A 272 8.60 -3.26 9.83
C HIS A 272 7.82 -3.26 11.16
N PRO A 273 8.45 -2.99 12.32
CA PRO A 273 7.80 -3.03 13.63
C PRO A 273 6.59 -2.09 13.77
N PHE A 274 6.52 -1.03 12.97
CA PHE A 274 5.36 -0.15 12.82
C PHE A 274 4.09 -0.90 12.34
N LEU A 275 4.27 -1.91 11.50
CA LEU A 275 3.17 -2.72 10.93
C LEU A 275 2.76 -3.90 11.84
N LEU A 276 3.39 -4.06 13.00
CA LEU A 276 3.08 -5.13 13.95
C LEU A 276 2.12 -4.67 15.05
N THR A 277 1.32 -5.62 15.57
CA THR A 277 0.59 -5.41 16.83
C THR A 277 1.58 -5.18 17.99
N PRO A 278 1.16 -4.56 19.10
CA PRO A 278 1.99 -4.46 20.31
C PRO A 278 2.58 -5.81 20.75
N ARG A 279 1.74 -6.86 20.76
CA ARG A 279 2.18 -8.22 21.04
C ARG A 279 3.17 -8.74 19.99
N GLY A 280 2.90 -8.50 18.71
CA GLY A 280 3.77 -8.88 17.60
C GLY A 280 5.14 -8.25 17.71
N ARG A 281 5.22 -6.96 18.05
CA ARG A 281 6.47 -6.21 18.21
C ARG A 281 7.35 -6.77 19.33
N LEU A 282 6.77 -7.02 20.51
CA LEU A 282 7.53 -7.60 21.64
C LEU A 282 7.95 -9.05 21.37
N LYS A 283 7.11 -9.83 20.66
CA LYS A 283 7.49 -11.16 20.18
C LYS A 283 8.65 -11.07 19.19
N TYR A 284 8.61 -10.11 18.27
CA TYR A 284 9.64 -9.88 17.27
C TYR A 284 11.00 -9.55 17.89
N VAL A 285 11.03 -8.73 18.96
CA VAL A 285 12.25 -8.51 19.76
C VAL A 285 12.84 -9.82 20.29
N THR A 286 11.98 -10.74 20.73
CA THR A 286 12.42 -12.06 21.21
C THR A 286 12.96 -12.92 20.07
N SER A 287 12.35 -12.86 18.89
CA SER A 287 12.90 -13.50 17.68
C SER A 287 14.27 -12.95 17.33
N ILE A 288 14.47 -11.62 17.41
CA ILE A 288 15.78 -10.97 17.22
C ILE A 288 16.81 -11.49 18.21
N TYR A 289 16.43 -11.54 19.48
CA TYR A 289 17.34 -11.99 20.51
C TYR A 289 17.76 -13.46 20.34
N ASN A 290 16.88 -14.30 19.80
CA ASN A 290 17.14 -15.73 19.62
C ASN A 290 17.73 -16.08 18.24
N ASP A 291 18.02 -15.07 17.42
CA ASP A 291 18.55 -15.28 16.07
C ASP A 291 20.02 -15.74 16.07
N ASN A 292 20.37 -16.58 15.11
CA ASN A 292 21.73 -17.11 14.97
C ASN A 292 22.78 -16.01 14.70
N HIS A 293 22.36 -14.84 14.22
CA HIS A 293 23.19 -13.67 13.97
C HIS A 293 23.20 -12.66 15.14
N LEU A 294 22.66 -13.02 16.32
CA LEU A 294 22.65 -12.14 17.49
C LEU A 294 24.03 -11.55 17.81
N PHE A 295 25.10 -12.31 17.60
CA PHE A 295 26.47 -11.80 17.81
C PHE A 295 26.79 -10.60 16.91
N THR A 296 26.49 -10.70 15.61
CA THR A 296 26.67 -9.59 14.65
C THR A 296 25.76 -8.42 15.01
N ILE A 297 24.49 -8.69 15.31
CA ILE A 297 23.53 -7.66 15.74
C ILE A 297 24.07 -6.91 16.97
N ASN A 298 24.59 -7.63 17.98
CA ASN A 298 25.16 -6.99 19.17
C ASN A 298 26.43 -6.18 18.88
N GLN A 299 27.20 -6.53 17.85
CA GLN A 299 28.34 -5.70 17.45
C GLN A 299 27.86 -4.38 16.84
N GLU A 300 26.90 -4.42 15.92
CA GLU A 300 26.31 -3.23 15.31
C GLU A 300 25.61 -2.37 16.37
N LEU A 301 24.80 -2.96 17.26
CA LEU A 301 24.13 -2.22 18.34
C LEU A 301 25.11 -1.47 19.25
N ASN A 302 26.29 -2.01 19.49
CA ASN A 302 27.25 -1.39 20.41
C ASN A 302 28.22 -0.45 19.70
N LYS A 303 28.43 -0.57 18.39
CA LYS A 303 29.44 0.22 17.66
C LYS A 303 28.83 1.20 16.67
N GLY A 304 27.61 0.93 16.18
CA GLY A 304 26.91 1.74 15.20
C GLY A 304 26.61 3.13 15.75
N ASP A 305 26.86 4.14 14.93
CA ASP A 305 26.61 5.54 15.28
C ASP A 305 25.12 5.79 15.52
N GLU A 306 24.25 5.05 14.81
CA GLU A 306 22.80 5.10 14.94
C GLU A 306 22.27 4.54 16.27
N PHE A 307 23.12 3.95 17.12
CA PHE A 307 22.72 3.45 18.44
C PHE A 307 23.35 4.20 19.61
N GLN A 308 24.18 5.22 19.34
CA GLN A 308 24.91 5.95 20.38
C GLN A 308 23.97 6.63 21.40
N GLU A 309 22.80 7.11 20.96
CA GLU A 309 21.82 7.73 21.85
C GLU A 309 21.17 6.77 22.86
N PHE A 310 21.28 5.45 22.64
CA PHE A 310 20.75 4.43 23.55
C PHE A 310 21.81 3.93 24.53
N TYR A 311 23.01 4.50 24.57
CA TYR A 311 23.94 4.21 25.64
C TYR A 311 23.43 4.76 26.97
N ASP A 312 23.73 4.04 28.04
CA ASP A 312 23.27 4.42 29.38
C ASP A 312 21.74 4.59 29.46
N TRP A 313 21.01 3.80 28.66
CA TRP A 313 19.55 3.82 28.54
C TRP A 313 18.77 3.66 29.86
N TYR A 314 19.44 3.22 30.93
CA TYR A 314 18.89 3.10 32.28
C TYR A 314 19.16 4.34 33.17
N LYS A 315 19.94 5.32 32.69
CA LYS A 315 20.37 6.51 33.44
C LYS A 315 19.53 7.76 33.19
N ASP A 316 18.49 7.69 32.35
CA ASP A 316 17.65 8.85 32.09
C ASP A 316 16.90 9.32 33.37
N LYS A 317 16.63 10.63 33.41
CA LYS A 317 16.80 11.62 34.51
C LYS A 317 16.20 11.44 35.92
N ASP A 318 15.78 10.26 36.35
CA ASP A 318 15.44 10.01 37.76
C ASP A 318 15.98 8.65 38.21
N LYS A 319 17.11 8.64 38.92
CA LYS A 319 17.74 7.39 39.42
C LYS A 319 16.82 6.57 40.34
N ASP A 320 15.80 7.19 40.93
CA ASP A 320 14.76 6.53 41.72
C ASP A 320 13.68 5.86 40.87
N ASN A 321 13.65 6.12 39.55
CA ASN A 321 12.66 5.58 38.62
C ASN A 321 13.07 4.28 37.95
N TRP A 322 14.32 3.80 37.92
CA TRP A 322 14.62 2.52 37.24
C TRP A 322 14.07 1.30 38.01
N ALA A 323 14.33 1.24 39.32
CA ALA A 323 13.74 0.22 40.19
C ALA A 323 12.21 0.36 40.23
N LYS A 324 11.69 1.59 40.26
CA LYS A 324 10.26 1.86 40.21
C LYS A 324 9.63 1.52 38.86
N PHE A 325 10.30 1.78 37.74
CA PHE A 325 9.88 1.44 36.37
C PHE A 325 9.86 -0.06 36.18
N LEU A 326 10.88 -0.75 36.69
CA LEU A 326 10.88 -2.20 36.80
C LEU A 326 9.76 -2.67 37.72
N CYS A 327 9.49 -2.04 38.87
CA CYS A 327 8.34 -2.34 39.73
C CYS A 327 6.98 -2.06 39.02
N ASP A 328 6.93 -1.03 38.18
CA ASP A 328 5.76 -0.60 37.43
C ASP A 328 5.48 -1.55 36.26
N ILE A 329 6.51 -2.19 35.69
CA ILE A 329 6.40 -3.19 34.61
C ILE A 329 6.39 -4.61 35.19
N PHE A 330 6.99 -4.85 36.33
CA PHE A 330 7.11 -6.15 36.97
C PHE A 330 6.88 -5.91 38.45
N GLU A 331 5.84 -6.47 39.06
CA GLU A 331 5.51 -6.34 40.49
C GLU A 331 6.57 -6.99 41.43
N SER A 332 7.86 -7.01 41.06
CA SER A 332 9.01 -7.56 41.79
C SER A 332 10.33 -6.91 41.37
N GLU A 333 11.29 -6.83 42.29
CA GLU A 333 12.67 -6.41 42.01
C GLU A 333 13.37 -7.40 41.08
N ILE A 334 13.75 -6.96 39.87
CA ILE A 334 14.61 -7.73 38.96
C ILE A 334 16.07 -7.39 39.29
N SER A 335 16.82 -8.36 39.82
CA SER A 335 18.22 -8.21 40.23
C SER A 335 19.23 -8.27 39.07
N ASN A 336 18.82 -8.07 37.82
CA ASN A 336 19.72 -8.16 36.68
C ASN A 336 20.54 -6.88 36.52
N SER A 337 21.85 -6.99 36.61
CA SER A 337 22.77 -5.90 36.27
C SER A 337 22.84 -5.72 34.76
N TYR A 338 22.38 -4.57 34.27
CA TYR A 338 22.58 -4.12 32.90
C TYR A 338 23.73 -3.10 32.85
N ASP A 339 24.60 -3.20 31.85
CA ASP A 339 25.79 -2.34 31.73
C ASP A 339 25.56 -1.06 30.90
N GLY A 340 24.36 -0.86 30.37
CA GLY A 340 23.98 0.35 29.61
C GLY A 340 24.26 0.30 28.13
N ARG A 341 24.84 -0.78 27.62
CA ARG A 341 25.03 -0.92 26.18
C ARG A 341 23.68 -1.14 25.48
N PRO A 342 23.50 -0.67 24.22
CA PRO A 342 22.26 -0.89 23.47
C PRO A 342 21.89 -2.38 23.28
N SER A 343 22.88 -3.26 23.16
CA SER A 343 22.63 -4.72 23.17
C SER A 343 21.97 -5.23 24.47
N GLN A 344 22.25 -4.60 25.61
CA GLN A 344 21.57 -4.92 26.87
C GLN A 344 20.14 -4.37 26.91
N LEU A 345 19.84 -3.28 26.20
CA LEU A 345 18.47 -2.81 26.03
C LEU A 345 17.63 -3.82 25.24
N LEU A 346 18.18 -4.39 24.15
CA LEU A 346 17.52 -5.47 23.41
C LEU A 346 17.23 -6.69 24.31
N ARG A 347 18.23 -7.09 25.12
CA ARG A 347 18.06 -8.16 26.12
C ARG A 347 16.97 -7.82 27.14
N PHE A 348 16.94 -6.58 27.61
CA PHE A 348 15.95 -6.11 28.56
C PHE A 348 14.53 -6.21 28.00
N MET A 349 14.31 -5.69 26.79
CA MET A 349 13.01 -5.78 26.10
C MET A 349 12.56 -7.24 25.89
N ARG A 350 13.50 -8.15 25.55
CA ARG A 350 13.23 -9.59 25.47
C ARG A 350 12.77 -10.17 26.82
N ASN A 351 13.49 -9.86 27.90
CA ASN A 351 13.14 -10.32 29.25
C ASN A 351 11.75 -9.82 29.67
N ILE A 352 11.37 -8.60 29.30
CA ILE A 352 10.01 -8.09 29.49
C ILE A 352 8.99 -8.99 28.81
N TYR A 353 9.16 -9.27 27.52
CA TYR A 353 8.22 -10.13 26.83
C TYR A 353 8.13 -11.56 27.40
N GLU A 354 9.25 -12.15 27.80
CA GLU A 354 9.24 -13.52 28.35
C GLU A 354 8.64 -13.60 29.74
N HIS A 355 8.70 -12.52 30.51
CA HIS A 355 8.34 -12.53 31.91
C HIS A 355 7.13 -11.66 32.26
N TYR A 356 6.56 -10.87 31.33
CA TYR A 356 5.47 -9.94 31.66
C TYR A 356 4.32 -10.66 32.36
N ARG A 357 3.83 -11.80 31.86
CA ARG A 357 2.72 -12.55 32.48
C ARG A 357 2.96 -12.98 33.92
N LYS A 358 4.22 -13.17 34.32
CA LYS A 358 4.58 -13.61 35.67
C LYS A 358 4.52 -12.45 36.67
N TYR A 359 4.62 -11.22 36.18
CA TYR A 359 4.91 -10.05 37.01
C TYR A 359 4.03 -8.82 36.71
N THR A 360 3.26 -8.78 35.63
CA THR A 360 2.21 -7.78 35.38
C THR A 360 0.86 -8.42 35.68
N LYS A 361 0.30 -8.26 36.89
CA LYS A 361 -1.11 -8.65 37.11
C LYS A 361 -2.08 -7.57 36.64
N THR A 362 -1.60 -6.34 36.51
CA THR A 362 -2.43 -5.14 36.27
C THR A 362 -2.25 -4.49 34.91
N LYS A 363 -1.12 -4.73 34.22
CA LYS A 363 -0.83 -4.11 32.90
C LYS A 363 -1.04 -5.07 31.74
N THR A 364 -1.61 -4.56 30.66
CA THR A 364 -1.73 -5.32 29.41
C THR A 364 -0.45 -5.23 28.59
N ILE A 365 -0.32 -6.07 27.57
CA ILE A 365 0.86 -6.08 26.69
C ILE A 365 0.96 -4.79 25.87
N GLU A 366 -0.18 -4.16 25.57
CA GLU A 366 -0.29 -2.87 24.90
C GLU A 366 0.30 -1.75 25.78
N ASN A 367 0.00 -1.73 27.08
CA ASN A 367 0.58 -0.74 27.99
C ASN A 367 2.09 -0.91 28.13
N VAL A 368 2.57 -2.15 28.17
CA VAL A 368 4.01 -2.43 28.24
C VAL A 368 4.69 -1.92 26.98
N ASP A 369 4.20 -2.29 25.80
CA ASP A 369 4.74 -1.84 24.51
C ASP A 369 4.76 -0.30 24.39
N GLU A 370 3.69 0.38 24.78
CA GLU A 370 3.60 1.85 24.80
C GLU A 370 4.70 2.47 25.67
N ILE A 371 4.93 1.92 26.87
CA ILE A 371 5.97 2.38 27.77
C ILE A 371 7.35 2.24 27.11
N LEU A 372 7.65 1.09 26.50
CA LEU A 372 8.95 0.85 25.86
C LEU A 372 9.18 1.81 24.68
N ARG A 373 8.16 1.99 23.84
CA ARG A 373 8.24 2.91 22.68
C ARG A 373 8.37 4.36 23.10
N THR A 374 7.74 4.75 24.20
CA THR A 374 7.84 6.12 24.71
C THR A 374 9.24 6.43 25.24
N HIS A 375 9.88 5.47 25.93
CA HIS A 375 11.20 5.68 26.53
C HIS A 375 12.34 5.49 25.52
N TRP A 376 12.22 4.52 24.61
CA TRP A 376 13.26 4.18 23.63
C TRP A 376 12.72 4.27 22.21
N LYS A 377 12.27 5.47 21.86
CA LYS A 377 11.70 5.80 20.55
C LYS A 377 12.64 5.38 19.42
N GLY A 378 12.11 4.68 18.42
CA GLY A 378 12.85 4.25 17.24
C GLY A 378 13.89 3.13 17.47
N PHE A 379 14.10 2.66 18.70
CA PHE A 379 15.12 1.63 18.97
C PHE A 379 14.83 0.35 18.19
N ILE A 380 13.62 -0.19 18.32
CA ILE A 380 13.23 -1.46 17.67
C ILE A 380 13.26 -1.32 16.14
N ASP A 381 12.86 -0.16 15.61
CA ASP A 381 12.86 0.12 14.17
C ASP A 381 14.30 0.11 13.62
N ARG A 382 15.27 0.69 14.33
CA ARG A 382 16.68 0.64 13.94
C ARG A 382 17.28 -0.76 14.07
N VAL A 383 16.95 -1.50 15.14
CA VAL A 383 17.37 -2.91 15.27
C VAL A 383 16.82 -3.74 14.11
N HIS A 384 15.59 -3.46 13.68
CA HIS A 384 14.99 -4.13 12.55
C HIS A 384 15.82 -3.98 11.26
N LEU A 385 16.36 -2.79 10.98
CA LEU A 385 17.17 -2.52 9.78
C LEU A 385 18.49 -3.30 9.73
N ILE A 386 19.14 -3.53 10.88
CA ILE A 386 20.40 -4.30 10.96
C ILE A 386 20.20 -5.81 11.16
N SER A 387 18.99 -6.23 11.57
CA SER A 387 18.67 -7.65 11.75
C SER A 387 18.55 -8.39 10.42
N LYS A 388 18.77 -9.71 10.40
CA LYS A 388 18.60 -10.55 9.20
C LYS A 388 17.38 -11.47 9.25
N ILE A 389 16.43 -11.15 10.13
CA ILE A 389 15.29 -12.01 10.40
C ILE A 389 14.18 -11.72 9.39
N GLU A 390 13.70 -12.80 8.78
CA GLU A 390 12.41 -12.88 8.12
C GLU A 390 11.35 -13.05 9.22
N ALA A 391 10.39 -12.12 9.33
CA ALA A 391 9.44 -12.07 10.45
C ALA A 391 8.25 -13.03 10.30
#